data_AF-A0A4Y2RCM9-F1
#
_entry.id   AF-A0A4Y2RCM9-F1
#
_cell.length_a   1.000
_cell.length_b   1.000
_cell.length_c   1.000
_cell.angle_alpha   90.00
_cell.angle_beta   90.00
_cell.angle_gamma   90.00
#
_symmetry.space_group_name_H-M   'P 1'
#
loop_
_entity.id
_entity.type
_entity.pdbx_description
1 polymer ?
#
loop_
_entity_poly.entity_id
_entity_poly.type
_entity_poly.pdbx_seq_one_letter_code
_entity_poly.pdbx_strand_id
1 'polypeptide(L)'
;MYLTAPVLLAAVFTSVAQEEQDVIDFYSCGNKPQDKTHIKILVFIGEYIYCTAFLQFPCLIALSFGVLIHRYGLILRQFNVYLRSMNMQVKYANYNDLLRNYNIIEERIRLLKRSLSLPLFIVLLNGFFALYTVLSFSLGNDFRPYMVVEMGCNAFSGVFLLTSLTVFASGIPHFISEIKNTAAFLIEERQLSELNIDKEIRILERIQKKELIYLSECGIVDFKIVSS
;
A
#
# COMPACT_ATOMS: atom_id res chain seq x y z
N MET A 1 3.58 -0.61 -20.73
CA MET A 1 3.48 0.84 -20.49
C MET A 1 4.38 1.34 -19.35
N TYR A 2 4.63 0.57 -18.27
CA TYR A 2 5.52 1.01 -17.18
C TYR A 2 7.02 1.01 -17.50
N LEU A 3 7.48 0.19 -18.46
CA LEU A 3 8.91 0.12 -18.83
C LEU A 3 9.41 1.34 -19.60
N THR A 4 8.51 2.09 -20.24
CA THR A 4 8.87 3.22 -21.12
C THR A 4 8.98 4.54 -20.37
N ALA A 5 8.34 4.68 -19.21
CA ALA A 5 8.33 5.92 -18.45
C ALA A 5 9.73 6.32 -17.91
N PRO A 6 10.53 5.42 -17.31
CA PRO A 6 11.90 5.75 -16.86
C PRO A 6 12.82 6.14 -18.03
N VAL A 7 12.65 5.49 -19.18
CA VAL A 7 13.44 5.79 -20.39
C VAL A 7 13.10 7.19 -20.93
N LEU A 8 11.81 7.54 -20.97
CA LEU A 8 11.34 8.86 -21.41
C LEU A 8 11.81 9.97 -20.45
N LEU A 9 11.69 9.74 -19.15
CA LEU A 9 12.14 10.67 -18.12
C LEU A 9 13.65 10.89 -18.16
N ALA A 10 14.44 9.82 -18.27
CA ALA A 10 15.89 9.91 -18.42
C ALA A 10 16.29 10.64 -19.70
N ALA A 11 15.58 10.42 -20.82
CA ALA A 11 15.83 11.14 -22.07
C ALA A 11 15.53 12.64 -21.95
N VAL A 12 14.39 13.00 -21.34
CA VAL A 12 14.02 14.40 -21.09
C VAL A 12 15.03 15.06 -20.16
N PHE A 13 15.38 14.43 -19.04
CA PHE A 13 16.38 14.94 -18.12
C PHE A 13 17.74 15.15 -18.79
N THR A 14 18.24 14.15 -19.55
CA THR A 14 19.52 14.25 -20.26
C THR A 14 19.51 15.37 -21.30
N SER A 15 18.36 15.61 -21.97
CA SER A 15 18.23 16.70 -22.94
C SER A 15 18.25 18.09 -22.30
N VAL A 16 17.80 18.21 -21.05
CA VAL A 16 17.70 19.46 -20.30
C VAL A 16 18.97 19.74 -19.49
N ALA A 17 19.65 18.70 -19.00
CA ALA A 17 20.86 18.78 -18.18
C ALA A 17 22.17 18.89 -19.00
N GLN A 18 22.07 19.08 -20.32
CA GLN A 18 23.13 18.78 -21.29
C GLN A 18 24.41 19.63 -21.17
N GLU A 19 24.42 20.66 -20.31
CA GLU A 19 25.52 21.62 -20.13
C GLU A 19 25.82 21.95 -18.66
N GLU A 20 25.22 21.23 -17.71
CA GLU A 20 25.33 21.53 -16.28
C GLU A 20 26.45 20.73 -15.63
N GLN A 21 27.52 21.43 -15.24
CA GLN A 21 28.74 20.82 -14.69
C GLN A 21 28.47 20.01 -13.41
N ASP A 22 27.52 20.48 -12.59
CA ASP A 22 27.12 19.83 -11.33
C ASP A 22 26.53 18.42 -11.56
N VAL A 23 25.77 18.23 -12.64
CA VAL A 23 25.15 16.95 -13.00
C VAL A 23 26.19 15.97 -13.55
N ILE A 24 27.14 16.49 -14.33
CA ILE A 24 28.24 15.71 -14.90
C ILE A 24 29.13 15.18 -13.78
N ASP A 25 29.51 16.04 -12.83
CA ASP A 25 30.38 15.67 -11.71
C ASP A 25 29.70 14.65 -10.78
N PHE A 26 28.38 14.74 -10.58
CA PHE A 26 27.59 13.76 -9.82
C PHE A 26 27.63 12.36 -10.44
N TYR A 27 27.29 12.24 -11.73
CA TYR A 27 27.23 10.95 -12.42
C TYR A 27 28.59 10.39 -12.83
N SER A 28 29.61 11.24 -12.97
CA SER A 28 30.99 10.81 -13.25
C SER A 28 31.80 10.48 -12.01
N CYS A 29 31.23 10.66 -10.81
CA CYS A 29 31.93 10.55 -9.53
C CYS A 29 33.24 11.35 -9.50
N GLY A 30 33.23 12.56 -10.08
CA GLY A 30 34.40 13.45 -10.16
C GLY A 30 35.43 13.12 -11.25
N ASN A 31 35.22 12.08 -12.06
CA ASN A 31 36.03 11.85 -13.24
C ASN A 31 35.68 12.87 -14.33
N LYS A 32 36.68 13.39 -15.06
CA LYS A 32 36.48 14.35 -16.15
C LYS A 32 36.60 13.64 -17.51
N PRO A 33 35.54 12.99 -18.02
CA PRO A 33 35.56 12.43 -19.37
C PRO A 33 35.77 13.55 -20.40
N GLN A 34 36.67 13.33 -21.36
CA GLN A 34 37.01 14.33 -22.38
C GLN A 34 36.00 14.42 -23.53
N ASP A 35 35.19 13.38 -23.75
CA ASP A 35 34.22 13.32 -24.86
C ASP A 35 32.80 13.66 -24.41
N LYS A 36 32.20 14.64 -25.11
CA LYS A 36 30.80 15.07 -24.91
C LYS A 36 29.80 13.94 -25.16
N THR A 37 30.11 12.98 -26.03
CA THR A 37 29.21 11.85 -26.32
C THR A 37 29.17 10.87 -25.15
N HIS A 38 30.34 10.59 -24.55
CA HIS A 38 30.44 9.73 -23.38
C HIS A 38 29.74 10.32 -22.16
N ILE A 39 29.81 11.64 -21.97
CA ILE A 39 29.10 12.34 -20.89
C ILE A 39 27.58 12.15 -21.00
N LYS A 40 27.00 12.36 -22.19
CA LYS A 40 25.55 12.22 -22.38
C LYS A 40 25.05 10.81 -22.10
N ILE A 41 25.80 9.80 -22.56
CA ILE A 41 25.45 8.39 -22.32
C ILE A 41 25.51 8.08 -20.81
N LEU A 42 26.53 8.60 -20.12
CA LEU A 42 26.70 8.38 -18.68
C LEU A 42 25.55 9.00 -17.87
N VAL A 43 25.21 10.27 -18.14
CA VAL A 43 24.08 10.97 -17.50
C VAL A 43 22.77 10.24 -17.76
N PHE A 44 22.54 9.79 -19.00
CA PHE A 44 21.34 9.04 -19.35
C PHE A 44 21.24 7.72 -18.58
N ILE A 45 22.32 6.95 -18.49
CA ILE A 45 22.34 5.67 -17.76
C ILE A 45 22.12 5.91 -16.26
N GLY A 46 22.79 6.91 -15.69
CA GLY A 46 22.66 7.27 -14.28
C GLY A 46 21.23 7.66 -13.93
N GLU A 47 20.64 8.56 -14.72
CA GLU A 47 19.27 9.02 -14.51
C GLU A 47 18.24 7.91 -14.75
N TYR A 48 18.47 7.03 -15.72
CA TYR A 48 17.63 5.85 -15.94
C TYR A 48 17.66 4.92 -14.72
N ILE A 49 18.84 4.66 -14.15
CA ILE A 49 18.98 3.86 -12.93
C ILE A 49 18.26 4.55 -11.77
N TYR A 50 18.43 5.85 -11.60
CA TYR A 50 17.74 6.65 -10.58
C TYR A 50 16.21 6.54 -10.71
N CYS A 51 15.66 6.86 -11.89
CA CYS A 51 14.24 6.75 -12.17
C CYS A 51 13.73 5.32 -11.93
N THR A 52 14.49 4.29 -12.31
CA THR A 52 14.08 2.90 -12.07
C THR A 52 14.07 2.56 -10.58
N ALA A 53 15.10 2.98 -9.84
CA ALA A 53 15.27 2.70 -8.42
C ALA A 53 14.24 3.41 -7.54
N PHE A 54 13.99 4.69 -7.79
CA PHE A 54 13.17 5.55 -6.93
C PHE A 54 11.71 5.69 -7.40
N LEU A 55 11.43 5.48 -8.70
CA LEU A 55 10.07 5.56 -9.23
C LEU A 55 9.49 4.17 -9.50
N GLN A 56 10.17 3.35 -10.31
CA GLN A 56 9.57 2.12 -10.83
C GLN A 56 9.45 1.03 -9.75
N PHE A 57 10.52 0.71 -9.03
CA PHE A 57 10.47 -0.36 -8.02
C PHE A 57 9.49 -0.06 -6.88
N PRO A 58 9.49 1.13 -6.26
CA PRO A 58 8.54 1.42 -5.17
C PRO A 58 7.08 1.36 -5.65
N CYS A 59 6.79 1.88 -6.85
CA CYS A 59 5.45 1.79 -7.43
C CYS A 59 5.01 0.34 -7.67
N LEU A 60 5.90 -0.51 -8.21
CA LEU A 60 5.62 -1.93 -8.42
C LEU A 60 5.38 -2.67 -7.09
N ILE A 61 6.17 -2.35 -6.07
CA ILE A 61 6.02 -2.90 -4.72
C ILE A 61 4.65 -2.49 -4.15
N ALA A 62 4.31 -1.20 -4.21
CA ALA A 62 3.02 -0.68 -3.74
C ALA A 62 1.83 -1.33 -4.47
N LEU A 63 1.91 -1.49 -5.79
CA LEU A 63 0.89 -2.19 -6.58
C LEU A 63 0.77 -3.67 -6.20
N SER A 64 1.91 -4.35 -6.01
CA SER A 64 1.94 -5.75 -5.61
C SER A 64 1.28 -5.95 -4.24
N PHE A 65 1.53 -5.05 -3.29
CA PHE A 65 0.84 -5.03 -2.00
C PHE A 65 -0.64 -4.72 -2.15
N GLY A 66 -1.00 -3.77 -3.00
CA GLY A 66 -2.39 -3.49 -3.33
C GLY A 66 -3.15 -4.72 -3.82
N VAL A 67 -2.56 -5.48 -4.74
CA VAL A 67 -3.14 -6.74 -5.25
C VAL A 67 -3.26 -7.78 -4.14
N LEU A 68 -2.23 -7.93 -3.31
CA LEU A 68 -2.23 -8.89 -2.21
C LEU A 68 -3.34 -8.55 -1.21
N ILE A 69 -3.39 -7.31 -0.74
CA ILE A 69 -4.41 -6.82 0.20
C ILE A 69 -5.81 -6.93 -0.41
N HIS A 70 -5.98 -6.59 -1.68
CA HIS A 70 -7.24 -6.75 -2.38
C HIS A 70 -7.72 -8.21 -2.39
N ARG A 71 -6.83 -9.17 -2.66
CA ARG A 71 -7.17 -10.61 -2.60
C ARG A 71 -7.64 -11.03 -1.21
N TYR A 72 -6.98 -10.58 -0.15
CA TYR A 72 -7.43 -10.85 1.22
C TYR A 72 -8.76 -10.17 1.55
N GLY A 73 -8.99 -8.96 1.02
CA GLY A 73 -10.28 -8.29 1.09
C GLY A 73 -11.40 -9.09 0.42
N LEU A 74 -11.14 -9.68 -0.75
CA LEU A 74 -12.10 -10.56 -1.42
C LEU A 74 -12.44 -11.81 -0.59
N ILE A 75 -11.44 -12.43 0.06
CA ILE A 75 -11.66 -13.57 0.96
C ILE A 75 -12.57 -13.18 2.13
N LEU A 76 -12.31 -12.02 2.75
CA LEU A 76 -13.16 -11.50 3.82
C LEU A 76 -14.58 -11.21 3.35
N ARG A 77 -14.74 -10.61 2.16
CA ARG A 77 -16.05 -10.35 1.57
C ARG A 77 -16.82 -11.63 1.27
N GLN A 78 -16.17 -12.66 0.74
CA GLN A 78 -16.78 -13.97 0.53
C GLN A 78 -17.22 -14.60 1.85
N PHE A 79 -16.39 -14.50 2.90
CA PHE A 79 -16.78 -14.94 4.24
C PHE A 79 -18.00 -14.16 4.76
N ASN A 80 -18.07 -12.85 4.52
CA ASN A 80 -19.23 -12.05 4.91
C ASN A 80 -20.51 -12.48 4.18
N VAL A 81 -20.42 -12.76 2.87
CA VAL A 81 -21.56 -13.29 2.09
C VAL A 81 -22.00 -14.65 2.62
N TYR A 82 -21.05 -15.53 2.95
CA TYR A 82 -21.34 -16.82 3.58
C TYR A 82 -22.04 -16.66 4.93
N LEU A 83 -21.53 -15.77 5.79
CA LEU A 83 -22.14 -15.46 7.09
C LEU A 83 -23.58 -14.94 6.92
N ARG A 84 -23.81 -14.02 5.97
CA ARG A 84 -25.14 -13.50 5.66
C ARG A 84 -26.09 -14.58 5.13
N SER A 85 -25.59 -15.55 4.36
CA SER A 85 -26.39 -16.66 3.83
C SER A 85 -26.85 -17.64 4.91
N MET A 86 -26.12 -17.76 6.03
CA MET A 86 -26.57 -18.58 7.17
C MET A 86 -27.89 -18.09 7.77
N ASN A 87 -28.21 -16.80 7.63
CA ASN A 87 -29.51 -16.29 8.02
C ASN A 87 -30.66 -17.02 7.29
N MET A 88 -30.44 -17.34 6.01
CA MET A 88 -31.47 -17.94 5.16
C MET A 88 -31.54 -19.46 5.27
N GLN A 89 -30.53 -20.13 5.86
CA GLN A 89 -30.41 -21.59 5.92
C GLN A 89 -30.32 -22.07 7.38
N VAL A 90 -31.37 -21.78 8.16
CA VAL A 90 -31.44 -21.97 9.62
C VAL A 90 -31.26 -23.44 10.10
N LYS A 91 -31.26 -24.46 9.24
CA LYS A 91 -31.35 -25.87 9.69
C LYS A 91 -30.05 -26.69 9.78
N TYR A 92 -28.93 -26.29 9.17
CA TYR A 92 -27.75 -27.19 9.05
C TYR A 92 -26.36 -26.52 9.14
N ALA A 93 -26.29 -25.25 9.53
CA ALA A 93 -25.02 -24.56 9.63
C ALA A 93 -24.17 -25.04 10.82
N ASN A 94 -23.02 -25.66 10.58
CA ASN A 94 -22.07 -26.00 11.65
C ASN A 94 -21.31 -24.74 12.10
N TYR A 95 -21.78 -24.10 13.16
CA TYR A 95 -21.18 -22.89 13.73
C TYR A 95 -19.73 -23.09 14.21
N ASN A 96 -19.33 -24.33 14.56
CA ASN A 96 -17.95 -24.62 14.90
C ASN A 96 -17.02 -24.50 13.68
N ASP A 97 -17.48 -24.92 12.50
CA ASP A 97 -16.74 -24.76 11.25
C ASP A 97 -16.65 -23.29 10.84
N LEU A 98 -17.70 -22.51 11.10
CA LEU A 98 -17.69 -21.06 10.90
C LEU A 98 -16.62 -20.36 11.76
N LEU A 99 -16.56 -20.68 13.06
CA LEU A 99 -15.54 -20.11 13.95
C LEU A 99 -14.13 -20.54 13.55
N ARG A 100 -13.96 -21.81 13.16
CA ARG A 100 -12.68 -22.34 12.68
C ARG A 100 -12.22 -21.63 11.41
N ASN A 101 -13.10 -21.45 10.43
CA ASN A 101 -12.81 -20.73 9.20
C ASN A 101 -12.44 -19.27 9.46
N TYR A 102 -13.16 -18.60 10.35
CA TYR A 102 -12.84 -17.23 10.76
C TYR A 102 -11.46 -17.14 11.42
N ASN A 103 -11.13 -18.04 12.34
CA ASN A 103 -9.82 -18.09 12.99
C ASN A 103 -8.67 -18.31 11.98
N ILE A 104 -8.87 -19.18 10.98
CA ILE A 104 -7.88 -19.41 9.92
C ILE A 104 -7.68 -18.15 9.07
N ILE A 105 -8.76 -17.46 8.70
CA ILE A 105 -8.69 -16.21 7.93
C ILE A 105 -7.95 -15.14 8.74
N GLU A 106 -8.28 -15.00 10.02
CA GLU A 106 -7.66 -14.05 10.93
C GLU A 106 -6.15 -14.31 11.10
N GLU A 107 -5.76 -15.57 11.30
CA GLU A 107 -4.35 -15.96 11.41
C GLU A 107 -3.58 -15.61 10.13
N ARG A 108 -4.16 -15.87 8.95
CA ARG A 108 -3.55 -15.50 7.67
C ARG A 108 -3.42 -13.99 7.51
N ILE A 109 -4.40 -13.20 7.97
CA ILE A 109 -4.32 -11.72 7.96
C ILE A 109 -3.24 -11.22 8.91
N ARG A 110 -3.07 -11.84 10.10
CA ARG A 110 -1.97 -11.50 11.01
C ARG A 110 -0.60 -11.82 10.40
N LEU A 111 -0.46 -12.97 9.76
CA LEU A 111 0.77 -13.34 9.04
C LEU A 111 1.06 -12.36 7.91
N LEU A 112 0.03 -11.98 7.14
CA LEU A 112 0.12 -10.96 6.11
C LEU A 112 0.61 -9.63 6.68
N LYS A 113 -0.02 -9.14 7.76
CA LYS A 113 0.39 -7.91 8.46
C LYS A 113 1.86 -7.98 8.87
N ARG A 114 2.28 -9.09 9.50
CA ARG A 114 3.67 -9.27 9.94
C ARG A 114 4.66 -9.29 8.78
N SER A 115 4.31 -9.97 7.69
CA SER A 115 5.18 -10.06 6.50
C SER A 115 5.27 -8.73 5.74
N LEU A 116 4.19 -7.94 5.73
CA LEU A 116 4.12 -6.67 5.00
C LEU A 116 4.62 -5.49 5.83
N SER A 117 4.59 -5.56 7.16
CA SER A 117 4.96 -4.47 8.07
C SER A 117 6.27 -3.78 7.70
N LEU A 118 7.34 -4.55 7.49
CA LEU A 118 8.67 -4.00 7.20
C LEU A 118 8.76 -3.42 5.78
N PRO A 119 8.34 -4.14 4.72
CA PRO A 119 8.29 -3.56 3.38
C PRO A 119 7.41 -2.31 3.25
N LEU A 120 6.24 -2.28 3.92
CA LEU A 120 5.34 -1.12 3.93
C LEU A 120 6.06 0.10 4.53
N PHE A 121 6.71 -0.08 5.68
CA PHE A 121 7.48 0.97 6.35
C PHE A 121 8.59 1.57 5.46
N ILE A 122 9.31 0.72 4.72
CA ILE A 122 10.36 1.17 3.79
C ILE A 122 9.74 2.01 2.66
N VAL A 123 8.60 1.59 2.11
CA VAL A 123 7.90 2.30 1.04
C VAL A 123 7.35 3.64 1.53
N LEU A 124 6.79 3.67 2.74
CA LEU A 124 6.29 4.90 3.38
C LEU A 124 7.43 5.89 3.61
N LEU A 125 8.55 5.43 4.18
CA LEU A 125 9.75 6.26 4.34
C LEU A 125 10.22 6.82 3.00
N ASN A 126 10.27 6.00 1.95
CA ASN A 126 10.66 6.46 0.62
C ASN A 126 9.71 7.55 0.09
N GLY A 127 8.40 7.39 0.27
CA GLY A 127 7.42 8.42 -0.08
C GLY A 127 7.62 9.74 0.70
N PHE A 128 7.92 9.66 2.00
CA PHE A 128 8.24 10.84 2.81
C PHE A 128 9.54 11.52 2.38
N PHE A 129 10.61 10.75 2.12
CA PHE A 129 11.87 11.30 1.62
C PHE A 129 11.69 12.00 0.28
N ALA A 130 10.94 11.41 -0.66
CA ALA A 130 10.65 12.01 -1.96
C ALA A 130 9.89 13.35 -1.84
N LEU A 131 8.92 13.45 -0.91
CA LEU A 131 8.25 14.72 -0.65
C LEU A 131 9.13 15.73 0.09
N TYR A 132 9.99 15.26 0.99
CA TYR A 132 10.94 16.10 1.70
C TYR A 132 11.98 16.73 0.78
N THR A 133 12.49 15.98 -0.21
CA THR A 133 13.41 16.54 -1.22
C THR A 133 12.72 17.63 -2.03
N VAL A 134 11.50 17.39 -2.50
CA VAL A 134 10.69 18.40 -3.21
C VAL A 134 10.50 19.65 -2.37
N LEU A 135 10.15 19.51 -1.09
CA LEU A 135 9.96 20.64 -0.19
C LEU A 135 11.27 21.41 0.03
N SER A 136 12.36 20.71 0.27
CA SER A 136 13.69 21.29 0.50
C SER A 136 14.16 22.08 -0.72
N PHE A 137 13.99 21.53 -1.91
CA PHE A 137 14.30 22.24 -3.15
C PHE A 137 13.35 23.39 -3.43
N SER A 138 12.05 23.26 -3.12
CA SER A 138 11.09 24.36 -3.32
C SER A 138 11.37 25.57 -2.43
N LEU A 139 12.06 25.37 -1.30
CA LEU A 139 12.51 26.43 -0.38
C LEU A 139 13.84 27.06 -0.82
N GLY A 140 14.67 26.33 -1.58
CA GLY A 140 15.87 26.86 -2.20
C GLY A 140 15.50 27.59 -3.50
N ASN A 141 15.60 28.91 -3.54
CA ASN A 141 15.16 29.75 -4.67
C ASN A 141 15.95 29.55 -6.00
N ASP A 142 16.77 28.51 -6.14
CA ASP A 142 17.57 28.22 -7.32
C ASP A 142 16.91 27.12 -8.18
N PHE A 143 16.02 27.52 -9.09
CA PHE A 143 15.36 26.60 -10.01
C PHE A 143 16.12 26.45 -11.31
N ARG A 144 16.80 25.32 -11.50
CA ARG A 144 17.31 24.90 -12.81
C ARG A 144 16.30 23.99 -13.53
N PRO A 145 16.17 24.06 -14.87
CA PRO A 145 15.16 23.29 -15.61
C PRO A 145 15.20 21.77 -15.38
N TYR A 146 16.39 21.17 -15.20
CA TYR A 146 16.50 19.74 -14.94
C TYR A 146 15.99 19.34 -13.54
N MET A 147 16.12 20.24 -12.55
CA MET A 147 15.60 20.02 -11.19
C MET A 147 14.07 19.97 -11.18
N VAL A 148 13.41 20.70 -12.08
CA VAL A 148 11.93 20.67 -12.20
C VAL A 148 11.44 19.28 -12.60
N VAL A 149 12.16 18.59 -13.50
CA VAL A 149 11.82 17.22 -13.93
C VAL A 149 11.96 16.24 -12.76
N GLU A 150 13.05 16.35 -12.00
CA GLU A 150 13.31 15.50 -10.83
C GLU A 150 12.29 15.75 -9.70
N MET A 151 12.01 17.03 -9.38
CA MET A 151 11.00 17.41 -8.40
C MET A 151 9.61 16.90 -8.79
N GLY A 152 9.23 17.03 -10.07
CA GLY A 152 7.97 16.50 -10.57
C GLY A 152 7.84 14.99 -10.37
N CYS A 153 8.90 14.24 -10.64
CA CYS A 153 8.94 12.79 -10.44
C CYS A 153 8.81 12.41 -8.95
N ASN A 154 9.59 13.07 -8.09
CA ASN A 154 9.60 12.81 -6.65
C ASN A 154 8.28 13.21 -5.98
N ALA A 155 7.65 14.31 -6.42
CA ALA A 155 6.33 14.70 -5.94
C ALA A 155 5.28 13.67 -6.33
N PHE A 156 5.28 13.26 -7.60
CA PHE A 156 4.32 12.28 -8.10
C PHE A 156 4.48 10.93 -7.42
N SER A 157 5.71 10.39 -7.33
CA SER A 157 5.97 9.11 -6.68
C SER A 157 5.62 9.16 -5.19
N GLY A 158 6.03 10.22 -4.47
CA GLY A 158 5.73 10.40 -3.05
C GLY A 158 4.22 10.40 -2.77
N VAL A 159 3.45 11.21 -3.51
CA VAL A 159 1.99 11.26 -3.37
C VAL A 159 1.36 9.92 -3.76
N PHE A 160 1.77 9.32 -4.87
CA PHE A 160 1.21 8.05 -5.34
C PHE A 160 1.42 6.92 -4.33
N LEU A 161 2.63 6.81 -3.76
CA LEU A 161 2.95 5.80 -2.76
C LEU A 161 2.11 5.99 -1.51
N LEU A 162 2.07 7.20 -0.94
CA LEU A 162 1.33 7.46 0.30
C LEU A 162 -0.18 7.25 0.13
N THR A 163 -0.77 7.72 -0.97
CA THR A 163 -2.20 7.57 -1.24
C THR A 163 -2.57 6.11 -1.47
N SER A 164 -1.82 5.39 -2.31
CA SER A 164 -2.06 3.97 -2.58
C SER A 164 -1.97 3.14 -1.30
N LEU A 165 -0.93 3.38 -0.50
CA LEU A 165 -0.69 2.69 0.76
C LEU A 165 -1.83 2.89 1.74
N THR A 166 -2.28 4.14 1.89
CA THR A 166 -3.41 4.50 2.76
C THR A 166 -4.69 3.81 2.32
N VAL A 167 -5.01 3.85 1.02
CA VAL A 167 -6.21 3.20 0.46
C VAL A 167 -6.17 1.70 0.70
N PHE A 168 -5.06 1.04 0.37
CA PHE A 168 -4.94 -0.40 0.55
C PHE A 168 -4.97 -0.79 2.04
N ALA A 169 -4.25 -0.08 2.89
CA ALA A 169 -4.20 -0.38 4.32
C ALA A 169 -5.58 -0.26 5.00
N SER A 170 -6.45 0.61 4.50
CA SER A 170 -7.82 0.78 5.00
C SER A 170 -8.80 -0.34 4.63
N GLY A 171 -8.51 -1.12 3.59
CA GLY A 171 -9.44 -2.13 3.07
C GLY A 171 -9.69 -3.29 4.05
N ILE A 172 -8.64 -3.82 4.68
CA ILE A 172 -8.75 -4.95 5.63
C ILE A 172 -9.63 -4.61 6.84
N PRO A 173 -9.38 -3.53 7.60
CA PRO A 173 -10.21 -3.19 8.76
C PRO A 173 -11.66 -2.90 8.36
N HIS A 174 -11.90 -2.32 7.18
CA HIS A 174 -13.26 -2.11 6.65
C HIS A 174 -14.01 -3.45 6.49
N PHE A 175 -13.42 -4.44 5.82
CA PHE A 175 -14.08 -5.74 5.63
C PHE A 175 -14.30 -6.51 6.93
N ILE A 176 -13.35 -6.43 7.89
CA ILE A 176 -13.54 -7.04 9.21
C ILE A 176 -14.72 -6.36 9.94
N SER A 177 -14.84 -5.03 9.86
CA SER A 177 -15.97 -4.31 10.45
C SER A 177 -17.31 -4.74 9.85
N GLU A 178 -17.37 -4.99 8.53
CA GLU A 178 -18.57 -5.47 7.86
C GLU A 178 -19.01 -6.86 8.37
N ILE A 179 -18.04 -7.76 8.59
CA ILE A 179 -18.27 -9.08 9.19
C ILE A 179 -18.81 -8.93 10.62
N LYS A 180 -18.24 -8.03 11.42
CA LYS A 180 -18.71 -7.76 12.79
C LYS A 180 -20.14 -7.25 12.82
N ASN A 181 -20.49 -6.32 11.93
CA ASN A 181 -21.86 -5.81 11.81
C ASN A 181 -22.83 -6.90 11.38
N THR A 182 -22.43 -7.76 10.44
CA THR A 182 -23.25 -8.90 10.01
C THR A 182 -23.43 -9.93 11.13
N ALA A 183 -22.39 -10.19 11.92
CA ALA A 183 -22.49 -11.05 13.11
C ALA A 183 -23.42 -10.46 14.17
N ALA A 184 -23.37 -9.14 14.42
CA ALA A 184 -24.25 -8.44 15.35
C ALA A 184 -25.72 -8.56 14.93
N PHE A 185 -26.01 -8.31 13.65
CA PHE A 185 -27.35 -8.46 13.09
C PHE A 185 -27.92 -9.88 13.28
N LEU A 186 -27.10 -10.91 13.04
CA LEU A 186 -27.51 -12.31 13.24
C LEU A 186 -27.77 -12.67 14.71
N ILE A 187 -27.11 -12.00 15.66
CA ILE A 187 -27.36 -12.18 17.09
C ILE A 187 -28.74 -11.61 17.45
N GLU A 188 -29.02 -10.38 17.02
CA GLU A 188 -30.30 -9.70 17.28
C GLU A 188 -31.49 -10.49 16.71
N GLU A 189 -31.39 -10.93 15.45
CA GLU A 189 -32.45 -11.71 14.79
C GLU A 189 -32.73 -13.03 15.51
N ARG A 190 -31.68 -13.73 15.98
CA ARG A 190 -31.85 -15.00 16.71
C ARG A 190 -32.43 -14.81 18.11
N GLN A 191 -32.04 -13.77 18.82
CA GLN A 191 -32.62 -13.42 20.12
C GLN A 191 -34.12 -13.09 19.99
N LEU A 192 -34.52 -12.40 18.92
CA LEU A 192 -35.92 -12.10 18.62
C LEU A 192 -36.74 -13.32 18.20
N SER A 193 -36.11 -14.32 17.57
CA SER A 193 -36.80 -15.53 17.07
C SER A 193 -37.12 -16.60 18.13
N GLU A 194 -36.80 -16.38 19.41
CA GLU A 194 -36.90 -17.36 20.51
C GLU A 194 -36.19 -18.72 20.26
N LEU A 195 -35.39 -18.84 19.20
CA LEU A 195 -34.57 -20.01 18.93
C LEU A 195 -33.40 -20.04 19.91
N ASN A 196 -33.62 -20.74 21.02
CA ASN A 196 -32.70 -20.86 22.14
C ASN A 196 -31.50 -21.77 21.80
N ILE A 197 -30.67 -21.37 20.83
CA ILE A 197 -29.41 -22.03 20.48
C ILE A 197 -28.25 -21.22 21.05
N ASP A 198 -28.20 -21.25 22.38
CA ASP A 198 -27.30 -20.51 23.25
C ASP A 198 -25.79 -20.72 22.93
N LYS A 199 -25.46 -21.83 22.26
CA LYS A 199 -24.09 -22.11 21.75
C LYS A 199 -23.76 -21.34 20.47
N GLU A 200 -24.72 -21.14 19.58
CA GLU A 200 -24.52 -20.46 18.29
C GLU A 200 -24.38 -18.95 18.49
N ILE A 201 -25.21 -18.37 19.36
CA ILE A 201 -25.12 -16.97 19.79
C ILE A 201 -23.73 -16.70 20.41
N ARG A 202 -23.25 -17.58 21.29
CA ARG A 202 -21.91 -17.46 21.88
C ARG A 202 -20.77 -17.49 20.85
N ILE A 203 -20.92 -18.22 19.75
CA ILE A 203 -19.93 -18.26 18.68
C ILE A 203 -19.94 -16.96 17.86
N LEU A 204 -21.13 -16.44 17.53
CA LEU A 204 -21.28 -15.16 16.83
C LEU A 204 -20.75 -14.00 17.69
N GLU A 205 -21.05 -14.00 18.99
CA GLU A 205 -20.49 -13.02 19.93
C GLU A 205 -18.96 -13.06 19.97
N ARG A 206 -18.35 -14.25 19.90
CA ARG A 206 -16.88 -14.37 19.83
C ARG A 206 -16.31 -13.74 18.57
N ILE A 207 -17.00 -13.80 17.45
CA ILE A 207 -16.58 -13.15 16.20
C ILE A 207 -16.77 -11.64 16.28
N GLN A 208 -17.91 -11.19 16.79
CA GLN A 208 -18.22 -9.77 16.98
C GLN A 208 -17.28 -9.09 17.99
N LYS A 209 -16.91 -9.76 19.08
CA LYS A 209 -16.03 -9.20 20.11
C LYS A 209 -14.56 -9.17 19.71
N LYS A 210 -14.17 -9.77 18.58
CA LYS A 210 -12.77 -9.71 18.12
C LYS A 210 -12.36 -8.29 17.71
N GLU A 211 -11.12 -7.97 18.02
CA GLU A 211 -10.52 -6.68 17.67
C GLU A 211 -10.31 -6.54 16.16
N LEU A 212 -10.37 -5.30 15.68
CA LEU A 212 -10.06 -4.98 14.29
C LEU A 212 -8.56 -5.12 14.06
N ILE A 213 -8.17 -5.85 13.01
CA ILE A 213 -6.77 -5.96 12.63
C ILE A 213 -6.46 -4.83 11.63
N TYR A 214 -5.80 -3.79 12.12
CA TYR A 214 -5.24 -2.75 11.28
C TYR A 214 -3.91 -3.21 10.69
N LEU A 215 -3.68 -2.93 9.41
CA LEU A 215 -2.34 -2.99 8.84
C LEU A 215 -1.52 -1.87 9.51
N SER A 216 -0.46 -2.28 10.20
CA SER A 216 0.41 -1.38 10.96
C SER A 216 1.80 -1.48 10.38
N GLU A 217 2.44 -0.35 10.15
CA GLU A 217 3.85 -0.31 9.77
C GLU A 217 4.70 -0.37 11.02
N CYS A 218 5.29 -1.54 11.25
CA CYS A 218 6.23 -1.78 12.35
C CYS A 218 5.69 -1.44 13.76
N GLY A 219 4.36 -1.31 13.92
CA GLY A 219 3.74 -0.89 15.19
C GLY A 219 3.79 0.62 15.45
N ILE A 220 4.23 1.42 14.48
CA ILE A 220 4.42 2.88 14.61
C ILE A 220 3.25 3.65 13.98
N VAL A 221 2.79 3.22 12.81
CA VAL A 221 1.66 3.84 12.10
C VAL A 221 0.57 2.82 11.91
N ASP A 222 -0.53 2.98 12.65
CA ASP A 222 -1.77 2.27 12.36
C ASP A 222 -2.55 3.05 11.32
N PHE A 223 -2.75 2.46 10.14
CA PHE A 223 -3.59 3.06 9.11
C PHE A 223 -5.05 2.98 9.52
N LYS A 224 -5.51 4.00 10.24
CA LYS A 224 -6.91 4.21 10.60
C LYS A 224 -7.48 5.29 9.69
N ILE A 225 -8.62 5.00 9.04
CA ILE A 225 -9.43 6.07 8.46
C ILE A 225 -9.94 6.91 9.62
N VAL A 226 -9.48 8.15 9.72
CA VAL A 226 -10.14 9.17 10.54
C VAL A 226 -11.42 9.52 9.79
N SER A 227 -12.52 8.84 10.12
CA SER A 227 -13.85 9.32 9.72
C SER A 227 -14.15 10.54 10.59
N SER A 228 -13.96 11.73 10.03
CA SER A 228 -14.53 12.98 10.57
C SER A 228 -16.04 12.97 10.40
#